data_AF-A0A061F7I4-F1
#
_entry.id   AF-A0A061F7I4-F1
#
_cell.length_a   1.000
_cell.length_b   1.000
_cell.length_c   1.000
_cell.angle_alpha   90.00
_cell.angle_beta   90.00
_cell.angle_gamma   90.00
#
_symmetry.space_group_name_H-M   'P 1'
#
loop_
_entity.id
_entity.type
_entity.pdbx_description
1 polymer ?
#
loop_
_entity_poly.entity_id
_entity_poly.type
_entity_poly.pdbx_seq_one_letter_code
_entity_poly.pdbx_strand_id
1 'polypeptide(L)'
;MLSLYEATHLRVHGEDILEEALAFTTTHLQSVAATSASSLSKQISHALRQSLHKNLPRLEANRYIRSCQEDPLHNEVLLRFAKLDFNILQREHRKELCDIARWWKDLDVPRKLPFARDRITECYFWILGVYFEPEYFLGRKILTKAIAMASILDDIYDVHGTIKELELLTEAIGTWDISAIKHLPEYMKVFYEALLDVYNDIEKYMIDEGKLYRMHYAKEVVKDLARAYLIEAKWFHYKYVPTMEEYMEVASVTSAYLLINHIFCWNGGYCNQGCF
;
A
#
# COMPACT_ATOMS: atom_id res chain seq x y z
N MET A 1 18.45 2.14 27.35
CA MET A 1 18.96 2.90 26.19
C MET A 1 18.23 2.54 24.91
N LEU A 2 18.19 1.27 24.49
CA LEU A 2 17.42 0.83 23.31
C LEU A 2 15.93 1.22 23.37
N SER A 3 15.27 1.05 24.52
CA SER A 3 13.87 1.46 24.69
C SER A 3 13.65 2.97 24.56
N LEU A 4 14.61 3.78 24.99
CA LEU A 4 14.55 5.24 24.82
C LEU A 4 14.73 5.62 23.35
N TYR A 5 15.65 4.96 22.64
CA TYR A 5 15.81 5.11 21.20
C TYR A 5 14.49 4.82 20.47
N GLU A 6 13.85 3.69 20.75
CA GLU A 6 12.56 3.34 20.12
C GLU A 6 11.46 4.36 20.43
N ALA A 7 11.38 4.84 21.68
CA ALA A 7 10.40 5.86 22.08
C ALA A 7 10.61 7.19 21.34
N THR A 8 11.85 7.58 21.04
CA THR A 8 12.14 8.83 20.31
C THR A 8 11.64 8.85 18.86
N HIS A 9 11.27 7.69 18.29
CA HIS A 9 10.65 7.62 16.96
C HIS A 9 9.15 7.99 16.96
N LEU A 10 8.53 8.16 18.14
CA LEU A 10 7.16 8.66 18.27
C LEU A 10 7.08 10.19 18.49
N ARG A 11 8.22 10.89 18.47
CA ARG A 11 8.25 12.33 18.75
C ARG A 11 7.45 13.14 17.72
N VAL A 12 6.96 14.30 18.16
CA VAL A 12 6.31 15.31 17.32
C VAL A 12 7.10 16.62 17.32
N HIS A 13 6.67 17.59 16.51
CA HIS A 13 7.31 18.91 16.42
C HIS A 13 7.29 19.65 17.78
N GLY A 14 8.44 20.21 18.17
CA GLY A 14 8.61 20.96 19.43
C GLY A 14 9.05 20.12 20.63
N GLU A 15 9.37 18.84 20.44
CA GLU A 15 9.88 17.96 21.50
C GLU A 15 11.41 17.86 21.48
N ASP A 16 12.10 18.98 21.73
CA ASP A 16 13.57 19.09 21.65
C ASP A 16 14.30 18.01 22.47
N ILE A 17 13.78 17.65 23.65
CA ILE A 17 14.35 16.60 24.51
C ILE A 17 14.37 15.22 23.83
N LEU A 18 13.38 14.91 22.99
CA LEU A 18 13.34 13.65 22.25
C LEU A 18 14.25 13.68 21.01
N GLU A 19 14.51 14.85 20.44
CA GLU A 19 15.51 15.03 19.39
C GLU A 19 16.92 14.80 19.93
N GLU A 20 17.25 15.43 21.06
CA GLU A 20 18.52 15.22 21.77
C GLU A 20 18.68 13.76 22.19
N ALA A 21 17.61 13.15 22.75
CA ALA A 21 17.63 11.76 23.15
C ALA A 21 17.81 10.81 21.95
N LEU A 22 17.23 11.09 20.78
CA LEU A 22 17.48 10.30 19.57
C LEU A 22 18.98 10.36 19.19
N ALA A 23 19.56 11.56 19.11
CA ALA A 23 20.97 11.73 18.74
C ALA A 23 21.91 11.04 19.75
N PHE A 24 21.65 11.24 21.04
CA PHE A 24 22.40 10.63 22.14
C PHE A 24 22.33 9.11 22.07
N THR A 25 21.12 8.53 22.02
CA THR A 25 20.95 7.07 22.04
C THR A 25 21.49 6.41 20.77
N THR A 26 21.33 7.03 19.60
CA THR A 26 21.88 6.52 18.33
C THR A 26 23.40 6.34 18.41
N THR A 27 24.11 7.38 18.87
CA THR A 27 25.57 7.37 18.97
C THR A 27 26.09 6.26 19.89
N HIS A 28 25.48 6.13 21.07
CA HIS A 28 25.90 5.13 22.04
C HIS A 28 25.55 3.71 21.59
N LEU A 29 24.36 3.50 20.99
CA LEU A 29 23.94 2.19 20.49
C LEU A 29 24.79 1.70 19.33
N GLN A 30 25.26 2.60 18.44
CA GLN A 30 26.20 2.25 17.36
C GLN A 30 27.53 1.73 17.91
N SER A 31 28.07 2.36 18.95
CA SER A 31 29.29 1.90 19.63
C SER A 31 29.12 0.53 20.28
N VAL A 32 27.98 0.29 20.94
CA VAL A 32 27.66 -1.00 21.58
C VAL A 32 27.44 -2.12 20.56
N ALA A 33 26.83 -1.81 19.41
CA ALA A 33 26.63 -2.77 18.33
C ALA A 33 27.96 -3.25 17.72
N ALA A 34 28.95 -2.37 17.61
CA ALA A 34 30.27 -2.68 17.06
C ALA A 34 31.14 -3.57 17.96
N THR A 35 30.84 -3.64 19.25
CA THR A 35 31.73 -4.24 20.26
C THR A 35 31.30 -5.62 20.76
N SER A 36 30.09 -6.11 20.42
CA SER A 36 29.61 -7.42 20.91
C SER A 36 28.85 -8.24 19.87
N ALA A 37 29.03 -9.57 19.91
CA ALA A 37 28.30 -10.54 19.06
C ALA A 37 27.09 -11.18 19.78
N SER A 38 26.46 -10.45 20.70
CA SER A 38 25.35 -10.93 21.52
C SER A 38 23.99 -10.88 20.78
N SER A 39 22.98 -11.59 21.29
CA SER A 39 21.58 -11.45 20.83
C SER A 39 21.10 -10.00 20.96
N LEU A 40 21.51 -9.30 22.03
CA LEU A 40 21.24 -7.88 22.23
C LEU A 40 21.87 -7.01 21.15
N SER A 41 23.11 -7.30 20.73
CA SER A 41 23.77 -6.58 19.62
C SER A 41 23.01 -6.72 18.30
N LYS A 42 22.46 -7.91 18.00
CA LYS A 42 21.59 -8.11 16.83
C LYS A 42 20.31 -7.28 16.92
N GLN A 43 19.69 -7.20 18.11
CA GLN A 43 18.50 -6.38 18.34
C GLN A 43 18.80 -4.89 18.15
N ILE A 44 19.90 -4.40 18.72
CA ILE A 44 20.35 -3.01 18.57
C ILE A 44 20.65 -2.70 17.10
N SER A 45 21.41 -3.55 16.41
CA SER A 45 21.74 -3.37 15.00
C SER A 45 20.50 -3.34 14.11
N HIS A 46 19.47 -4.13 14.44
CA HIS A 46 18.19 -4.08 13.74
C HIS A 46 17.45 -2.78 14.00
N ALA A 47 17.28 -2.39 15.26
CA ALA A 47 16.58 -1.15 15.63
C ALA A 47 17.21 0.09 14.99
N LEU A 48 18.55 0.13 14.93
CA LEU A 48 19.31 1.21 14.26
C LEU A 48 19.08 1.25 12.75
N ARG A 49 18.74 0.12 12.11
CA ARG A 49 18.39 0.07 10.68
C ARG A 49 16.93 0.43 10.45
N GLN A 50 16.04 -0.11 11.27
CA GLN A 50 14.59 0.12 11.20
C GLN A 50 14.01 0.09 12.61
N SER A 51 13.50 1.24 13.06
CA SER A 51 12.84 1.34 14.35
C SER A 51 11.51 0.59 14.36
N LEU A 52 11.11 0.12 15.53
CA LEU A 52 9.88 -0.64 15.73
C LEU A 52 8.66 0.13 15.23
N HIS A 53 8.59 1.44 15.52
CA HIS A 53 7.47 2.29 15.15
C HIS A 53 7.29 2.44 13.63
N LYS A 54 8.36 2.36 12.85
CA LYS A 54 8.35 2.56 11.40
C LYS A 54 8.28 1.25 10.62
N ASN A 55 7.98 0.14 11.28
CA ASN A 55 8.10 -1.18 10.69
C ASN A 55 6.74 -1.85 10.49
N LEU A 56 6.68 -2.80 9.56
CA LEU A 56 5.45 -3.55 9.31
C LEU A 56 5.24 -4.56 10.44
N PRO A 57 4.12 -4.51 11.18
CA PRO A 57 3.91 -5.36 12.36
C PRO A 57 4.11 -6.83 12.07
N ARG A 58 3.66 -7.30 10.89
CA ARG A 58 3.74 -8.70 10.49
C ARG A 58 5.16 -9.16 10.16
N LEU A 59 5.97 -8.28 9.56
CA LEU A 59 7.37 -8.56 9.26
C LEU A 59 8.19 -8.62 10.55
N GLU A 60 7.97 -7.66 11.45
CA GLU A 60 8.61 -7.66 12.76
C GLU A 60 8.17 -8.82 13.64
N ALA A 61 6.90 -9.22 13.61
CA ALA A 61 6.43 -10.38 14.33
C ALA A 61 7.20 -11.66 13.96
N ASN A 62 7.45 -11.90 12.66
CA ASN A 62 8.23 -13.05 12.22
C ASN A 62 9.67 -13.03 12.78
N ARG A 63 10.32 -11.86 12.73
CA ARG A 63 11.66 -11.67 13.28
C ARG A 63 11.66 -11.87 14.80
N TYR A 64 10.70 -11.25 15.48
CA TYR A 64 10.63 -11.24 16.94
C TYR A 64 10.31 -12.64 17.49
N ILE A 65 9.45 -13.43 16.83
CA ILE A 65 9.21 -14.84 17.17
C ILE A 65 10.52 -15.64 17.20
N ARG A 66 11.43 -15.41 16.23
CA ARG A 66 12.74 -16.06 16.18
C ARG A 66 13.63 -15.58 17.32
N SER A 67 13.68 -14.28 17.57
CA SER A 67 14.43 -13.69 18.69
C SER A 67 13.96 -14.22 20.05
N CYS A 68 12.65 -14.32 20.27
CA CYS A 68 12.07 -14.88 21.51
C CYS A 68 12.45 -16.35 21.71
N GLN A 69 12.58 -17.13 20.64
CA GLN A 69 13.01 -18.52 20.74
C GLN A 69 14.48 -18.66 21.21
N GLU A 70 15.32 -17.66 20.95
CA GLU A 70 16.72 -17.64 21.40
C GLU A 70 16.86 -17.18 22.87
N ASP A 71 15.83 -16.56 23.45
CA ASP A 71 15.86 -16.04 24.81
C ASP A 71 15.59 -17.17 25.84
N PRO A 72 16.52 -17.48 26.77
CA PRO A 72 16.32 -18.52 27.77
C PRO A 72 15.17 -18.23 28.75
N LEU A 73 14.71 -16.98 28.86
CA LEU A 73 13.63 -16.55 29.77
C LEU A 73 12.26 -16.44 29.07
N HIS A 74 12.14 -16.89 27.83
CA HIS A 74 10.90 -16.74 27.07
C HIS A 74 9.73 -17.52 27.69
N ASN A 75 8.53 -16.99 27.52
CA ASN A 75 7.31 -17.70 27.88
C ASN A 75 6.95 -18.72 26.77
N GLU A 76 7.05 -20.01 27.09
CA GLU A 76 6.78 -21.10 26.12
C GLU A 76 5.35 -21.06 25.57
N VAL A 77 4.36 -20.72 26.40
CA VAL A 77 2.95 -20.65 26.01
C VAL A 77 2.75 -19.53 24.98
N LEU A 78 3.31 -18.35 25.23
CA LEU A 78 3.24 -17.22 24.32
C LEU A 78 3.97 -17.51 22.99
N LEU A 79 5.17 -18.11 23.04
CA LEU A 79 5.93 -18.46 21.84
C LEU A 79 5.17 -19.47 20.98
N ARG A 80 4.58 -20.50 21.60
CA ARG A 80 3.77 -21.51 20.89
C ARG A 80 2.52 -20.88 20.28
N PHE A 81 1.82 -20.03 21.03
CA PHE A 81 0.66 -19.30 20.54
C PHE A 81 1.01 -18.44 19.32
N ALA A 82 2.04 -17.60 19.43
CA ALA A 82 2.47 -16.71 18.34
C ALA A 82 2.86 -17.47 17.07
N LYS A 83 3.55 -18.62 17.19
CA LYS A 83 3.89 -19.48 16.04
C LYS A 83 2.65 -20.09 15.38
N LEU A 84 1.70 -20.57 16.18
CA LEU A 84 0.46 -21.15 15.67
C LEU A 84 -0.38 -20.09 14.94
N ASP A 85 -0.61 -18.95 15.59
CA ASP A 85 -1.33 -17.82 15.01
C ASP A 85 -0.66 -17.34 13.71
N PHE A 86 0.67 -17.21 13.71
CA PHE A 86 1.42 -16.82 12.52
C PHE A 86 1.14 -17.75 11.34
N ASN A 87 1.14 -19.07 11.57
CA ASN A 87 0.90 -20.06 10.52
C ASN A 87 -0.57 -20.11 10.07
N ILE A 88 -1.52 -19.90 10.99
CA ILE A 88 -2.95 -19.83 10.67
C ILE A 88 -3.19 -18.64 9.73
N LEU A 89 -2.74 -17.44 10.10
CA LEU A 89 -2.88 -16.25 9.26
C LEU A 89 -2.18 -16.42 7.92
N GLN A 90 -0.95 -16.94 7.90
CA GLN A 90 -0.22 -17.18 6.65
C GLN A 90 -0.99 -18.13 5.71
N ARG A 91 -1.68 -19.13 6.25
CA ARG A 91 -2.52 -20.04 5.45
C ARG A 91 -3.71 -19.30 4.85
N GLU A 92 -4.39 -18.45 5.60
CA GLU A 92 -5.51 -17.66 5.07
C GLU A 92 -5.02 -16.66 4.01
N HIS A 93 -3.92 -15.95 4.27
CA HIS A 93 -3.31 -15.03 3.28
C HIS A 93 -2.89 -15.73 1.99
N ARG A 94 -2.40 -16.97 2.05
CA ARG A 94 -2.10 -17.77 0.85
C ARG A 94 -3.35 -18.11 0.04
N LYS A 95 -4.48 -18.43 0.70
CA LYS A 95 -5.74 -18.68 -0.02
C LYS A 95 -6.22 -17.42 -0.74
N GLU A 96 -6.20 -16.29 -0.04
CA GLU A 96 -6.53 -14.98 -0.62
C GLU A 96 -5.65 -14.67 -1.84
N LEU A 97 -4.32 -14.85 -1.71
CA LEU A 97 -3.39 -14.65 -2.82
C LEU A 97 -3.65 -15.60 -3.99
N CYS A 98 -4.02 -16.86 -3.74
CA CYS A 98 -4.40 -17.78 -4.81
C CYS A 98 -5.65 -17.32 -5.57
N ASP A 99 -6.64 -16.77 -4.87
CA ASP A 99 -7.84 -16.20 -5.50
C ASP A 99 -7.51 -14.96 -6.34
N ILE A 100 -6.67 -14.08 -5.81
CA ILE A 100 -6.21 -12.88 -6.51
C ILE A 100 -5.35 -13.24 -7.72
N ALA A 101 -4.46 -14.22 -7.59
CA ALA A 101 -3.62 -14.69 -8.70
C ALA A 101 -4.45 -15.33 -9.83
N ARG A 102 -5.54 -16.04 -9.48
CA ARG A 102 -6.49 -16.55 -10.48
C ARG A 102 -7.17 -15.40 -11.24
N TRP A 103 -7.72 -14.43 -10.52
CA TRP A 103 -8.30 -13.22 -11.13
C TRP A 103 -7.30 -12.48 -12.04
N TRP A 104 -6.06 -12.29 -11.57
CA TRP A 104 -5.01 -11.62 -12.36
C TRP A 104 -4.65 -12.39 -13.62
N LYS A 105 -4.58 -13.73 -13.53
CA LYS A 105 -4.36 -14.60 -14.68
C LYS A 105 -5.50 -14.50 -15.69
N ASP A 106 -6.74 -14.40 -15.25
CA ASP A 106 -7.92 -14.28 -16.12
C ASP A 106 -7.95 -12.93 -16.88
N LEU A 107 -7.41 -11.87 -16.27
CA LEU A 107 -7.20 -10.59 -16.95
C LEU A 107 -6.18 -10.71 -18.10
N ASP A 108 -5.19 -11.59 -17.96
CA ASP A 108 -4.16 -11.89 -18.98
C ASP A 108 -3.31 -10.65 -19.35
N VAL A 109 -2.92 -9.91 -18.31
CA VAL A 109 -2.11 -8.68 -18.40
C VAL A 109 -0.83 -8.88 -19.23
N PRO A 110 -0.02 -9.94 -19.06
CA PRO A 110 1.22 -10.10 -19.82
C PRO A 110 1.02 -10.16 -21.34
N ARG A 111 -0.12 -10.68 -21.81
CA ARG A 111 -0.42 -10.76 -23.25
C ARG A 111 -1.16 -9.53 -23.76
N LYS A 112 -2.14 -9.01 -23.01
CA LYS A 112 -2.98 -7.90 -23.45
C LYS A 112 -2.34 -6.53 -23.22
N LEU A 113 -1.48 -6.41 -22.20
CA LEU A 113 -0.81 -5.18 -21.77
C LEU A 113 0.68 -5.46 -21.52
N PRO A 114 1.46 -5.84 -22.55
CA PRO A 114 2.83 -6.34 -22.38
C PRO A 114 3.83 -5.29 -21.86
N PHE A 115 3.47 -4.01 -21.87
CA PHE A 115 4.26 -2.92 -21.32
C PHE A 115 4.11 -2.79 -19.80
N ALA A 116 3.01 -3.32 -19.23
CA ALA A 116 2.70 -3.18 -17.82
C ALA A 116 3.52 -4.18 -16.98
N ARG A 117 3.93 -3.74 -15.79
CA ARG A 117 4.68 -4.55 -14.82
C ARG A 117 3.76 -5.60 -14.21
N ASP A 118 4.20 -6.86 -14.17
CA ASP A 118 3.50 -7.91 -13.43
C ASP A 118 3.98 -7.94 -11.97
N ARG A 119 3.17 -7.34 -11.09
CA ARG A 119 3.49 -7.12 -9.66
C ARG A 119 2.40 -7.60 -8.71
N ILE A 120 1.52 -8.52 -9.13
CA ILE A 120 0.33 -8.85 -8.33
C ILE A 120 0.68 -9.39 -6.93
N THR A 121 1.80 -10.10 -6.80
CA THR A 121 2.26 -10.64 -5.51
C THR A 121 2.78 -9.52 -4.61
N GLU A 122 3.54 -8.59 -5.16
CA GLU A 122 4.04 -7.40 -4.47
C GLU A 122 2.91 -6.46 -4.06
N CYS A 123 1.93 -6.25 -4.95
CA CYS A 123 0.69 -5.52 -4.65
C CYS A 123 0.00 -6.13 -3.43
N TYR A 124 -0.23 -7.45 -3.42
CA TYR A 124 -0.83 -8.13 -2.27
C TYR A 124 0.03 -7.99 -1.00
N PHE A 125 1.35 -8.07 -1.13
CA PHE A 125 2.27 -7.90 0.01
C PHE A 125 2.20 -6.48 0.60
N TRP A 126 2.10 -5.43 -0.22
CA TRP A 126 1.87 -4.07 0.27
C TRP A 126 0.56 -3.96 1.04
N ILE A 127 -0.51 -4.58 0.54
CA ILE A 127 -1.81 -4.55 1.20
C ILE A 127 -1.83 -5.37 2.51
N LEU A 128 -1.04 -6.44 2.62
CA LEU A 128 -0.79 -7.12 3.90
C LEU A 128 -0.10 -6.21 4.93
N GLY A 129 0.67 -5.22 4.49
CA GLY A 129 1.27 -4.21 5.35
C GLY A 129 0.26 -3.22 5.92
N VAL A 130 -0.86 -3.01 5.22
CA VAL A 130 -1.95 -2.13 5.64
C VAL A 130 -2.78 -2.77 6.76
N TYR A 131 -3.25 -3.99 6.56
CA TYR A 131 -3.91 -4.80 7.58
C TYR A 131 -3.68 -6.29 7.31
N PHE A 132 -3.40 -7.06 8.36
CA PHE A 132 -3.11 -8.50 8.26
C PHE A 132 -4.12 -9.36 9.01
N GLU A 133 -4.99 -8.73 9.80
CA GLU A 133 -5.95 -9.35 10.69
C GLU A 133 -7.07 -10.04 9.87
N PRO A 134 -7.63 -11.17 10.35
CA PRO A 134 -8.61 -11.96 9.61
C PRO A 134 -9.83 -11.18 9.11
N GLU A 135 -10.34 -10.26 9.94
CA GLU A 135 -11.55 -9.47 9.67
C GLU A 135 -11.44 -8.59 8.42
N TYR A 136 -10.21 -8.27 7.98
CA TYR A 136 -9.97 -7.41 6.82
C TYR A 136 -9.73 -8.17 5.52
N PHE A 137 -10.08 -9.46 5.43
CA PHE A 137 -9.87 -10.26 4.21
C PHE A 137 -10.52 -9.62 2.97
N LEU A 138 -11.74 -9.07 3.12
CA LEU A 138 -12.46 -8.42 2.03
C LEU A 138 -11.74 -7.13 1.60
N GLY A 139 -11.32 -6.32 2.59
CA GLY A 139 -10.51 -5.13 2.36
C GLY A 139 -9.25 -5.47 1.58
N ARG A 140 -8.52 -6.52 1.99
CA ARG A 140 -7.29 -6.96 1.29
C ARG A 140 -7.56 -7.34 -0.15
N LYS A 141 -8.62 -8.13 -0.39
CA LYS A 141 -9.01 -8.53 -1.75
C LYS A 141 -9.32 -7.33 -2.63
N ILE A 142 -10.14 -6.39 -2.13
CA ILE A 142 -10.55 -5.21 -2.89
C ILE A 142 -9.36 -4.27 -3.15
N LEU A 143 -8.60 -3.93 -2.09
CA LEU A 143 -7.50 -3.00 -2.19
C LEU A 143 -6.35 -3.54 -3.04
N THR A 144 -6.12 -4.86 -3.04
CA THR A 144 -5.12 -5.49 -3.93
C THR A 144 -5.51 -5.36 -5.40
N LYS A 145 -6.80 -5.53 -5.73
CA LYS A 145 -7.27 -5.30 -7.10
C LYS A 145 -7.14 -3.83 -7.49
N ALA A 146 -7.54 -2.92 -6.61
CA ALA A 146 -7.45 -1.48 -6.86
C ALA A 146 -5.99 -1.02 -7.09
N ILE A 147 -5.04 -1.43 -6.24
CA ILE A 147 -3.63 -1.06 -6.41
C ILE A 147 -2.99 -1.71 -7.65
N ALA A 148 -3.43 -2.91 -8.02
CA ALA A 148 -2.98 -3.55 -9.26
C ALA A 148 -3.49 -2.78 -10.49
N MET A 149 -4.76 -2.33 -10.49
CA MET A 149 -5.28 -1.47 -11.56
C MET A 149 -4.56 -0.11 -11.59
N ALA A 150 -4.28 0.49 -10.43
CA ALA A 150 -3.51 1.73 -10.36
C ALA A 150 -2.08 1.56 -10.88
N SER A 151 -1.44 0.40 -10.64
CA SER A 151 -0.10 0.11 -11.16
C SER A 151 -0.09 -0.02 -12.69
N ILE A 152 -1.14 -0.58 -13.29
CA ILE A 152 -1.29 -0.61 -14.75
C ILE A 152 -1.56 0.80 -15.28
N LEU A 153 -2.40 1.58 -14.59
CA LEU A 153 -2.68 2.97 -14.95
C LEU A 153 -1.38 3.79 -14.99
N ASP A 154 -0.56 3.70 -13.94
CA ASP A 154 0.77 4.30 -13.84
C ASP A 154 1.64 3.95 -15.05
N ASP A 155 1.74 2.66 -15.43
CA ASP A 155 2.50 2.22 -16.60
C ASP A 155 1.96 2.75 -17.94
N ILE A 156 0.63 2.94 -18.05
CA ILE A 156 0.03 3.57 -19.22
C ILE A 156 0.49 5.03 -19.33
N TYR A 157 0.51 5.79 -18.25
CA TYR A 157 0.84 7.21 -18.27
C TYR A 157 2.35 7.49 -18.40
N ASP A 158 3.19 6.69 -17.73
CA ASP A 158 4.63 6.97 -17.64
C ASP A 158 5.47 6.30 -18.74
N VAL A 159 4.99 5.18 -19.29
CA VAL A 159 5.80 4.34 -20.20
C VAL A 159 5.22 4.30 -21.60
N HIS A 160 3.91 4.11 -21.75
CA HIS A 160 3.35 3.66 -23.02
C HIS A 160 2.52 4.70 -23.77
N GLY A 161 1.61 5.40 -23.11
CA GLY A 161 0.61 6.24 -23.76
C GLY A 161 1.18 7.55 -24.31
N THR A 162 0.65 8.00 -25.44
CA THR A 162 0.92 9.34 -25.96
C THR A 162 0.01 10.38 -25.29
N ILE A 163 0.44 11.64 -25.17
CA ILE A 163 -0.35 12.70 -24.50
C ILE A 163 -1.81 12.76 -25.00
N LYS A 164 -2.05 12.61 -26.31
CA LYS A 164 -3.39 12.62 -26.88
C LYS A 164 -4.24 11.43 -26.42
N GLU A 165 -3.64 10.24 -26.31
CA GLU A 165 -4.34 9.05 -25.81
C GLU A 165 -4.58 9.16 -24.30
N LEU A 166 -3.62 9.70 -23.54
CA LEU A 166 -3.75 9.93 -22.11
C LEU A 166 -4.86 10.94 -21.79
N GLU A 167 -5.03 11.98 -22.60
CA GLU A 167 -6.15 12.91 -22.48
C GLU A 167 -7.50 12.20 -22.65
N LEU A 168 -7.63 11.33 -23.66
CA LEU A 168 -8.84 10.54 -23.88
C LEU A 168 -9.11 9.55 -22.72
N LEU A 169 -8.07 8.89 -22.21
CA LEU A 169 -8.21 7.98 -21.07
C LEU A 169 -8.61 8.73 -19.79
N THR A 170 -8.01 9.88 -19.54
CA THR A 170 -8.34 10.73 -18.38
C THR A 170 -9.79 11.19 -18.45
N GLU A 171 -10.26 11.59 -19.63
CA GLU A 171 -11.66 11.97 -19.86
C GLU A 171 -12.60 10.78 -19.62
N ALA A 172 -12.27 9.60 -20.18
CA ALA A 172 -13.06 8.39 -19.97
C ALA A 172 -13.19 8.04 -18.48
N ILE A 173 -12.07 8.01 -17.73
CA ILE A 173 -12.07 7.78 -16.28
C ILE A 173 -12.88 8.87 -15.55
N GLY A 174 -12.77 10.13 -15.97
CA GLY A 174 -13.54 11.25 -15.42
C GLY A 174 -15.06 11.03 -15.52
N THR A 175 -15.53 10.56 -16.67
CA THR A 175 -16.96 10.24 -16.90
C THR A 175 -17.42 8.97 -16.19
N TRP A 176 -16.54 7.97 -16.05
CA TRP A 176 -16.83 6.66 -15.46
C TRP A 176 -18.00 5.93 -16.15
N ASP A 177 -18.13 6.09 -17.47
CA ASP A 177 -19.15 5.42 -18.28
C ASP A 177 -18.49 4.44 -19.26
N ILE A 178 -19.06 3.23 -19.39
CA ILE A 178 -18.65 2.23 -20.38
C ILE A 178 -18.77 2.78 -21.81
N SER A 179 -19.68 3.73 -22.06
CA SER A 179 -19.86 4.32 -23.38
C SER A 179 -18.61 5.06 -23.89
N ALA A 180 -17.78 5.59 -22.98
CA ALA A 180 -16.53 6.30 -23.28
C ALA A 180 -15.46 5.39 -23.92
N ILE A 181 -15.59 4.07 -23.76
CA ILE A 181 -14.63 3.08 -24.30
C ILE A 181 -14.44 3.17 -25.82
N LYS A 182 -15.48 3.62 -26.54
CA LYS A 182 -15.48 3.69 -28.01
C LYS A 182 -14.42 4.63 -28.56
N HIS A 183 -14.00 5.61 -27.75
CA HIS A 183 -13.04 6.63 -28.13
C HIS A 183 -11.60 6.27 -27.75
N LEU A 184 -11.39 5.16 -27.04
CA LEU A 184 -10.07 4.74 -26.57
C LEU A 184 -9.32 3.86 -27.59
N PRO A 185 -7.98 3.90 -27.63
CA PRO A 185 -7.16 2.91 -28.30
C PRO A 185 -7.40 1.49 -27.77
N GLU A 186 -7.17 0.47 -28.59
CA GLU A 186 -7.55 -0.92 -28.28
C GLU A 186 -6.95 -1.45 -26.95
N TYR A 187 -5.70 -1.13 -26.64
CA TYR A 187 -5.08 -1.56 -25.38
C TYR A 187 -5.68 -0.82 -24.16
N MET A 188 -6.04 0.46 -24.31
CA MET A 188 -6.69 1.24 -23.25
C MET A 188 -8.12 0.76 -23.00
N LYS A 189 -8.80 0.23 -24.02
CA LYS A 189 -10.11 -0.43 -23.84
C LYS A 189 -10.01 -1.62 -22.90
N VAL A 190 -9.01 -2.48 -23.11
CA VAL A 190 -8.77 -3.64 -22.24
C VAL A 190 -8.58 -3.20 -20.79
N PHE A 191 -7.77 -2.19 -20.56
CA PHE A 191 -7.55 -1.64 -19.23
C PHE A 191 -8.83 -1.04 -18.63
N TYR A 192 -9.55 -0.21 -19.40
CA TYR A 192 -10.72 0.50 -18.94
C TYR A 192 -11.89 -0.45 -18.62
N GLU A 193 -12.11 -1.50 -19.42
CA GLU A 193 -13.06 -2.57 -19.10
C GLU A 193 -12.70 -3.25 -17.77
N ALA A 194 -11.44 -3.66 -17.62
CA ALA A 194 -10.98 -4.30 -16.38
C ALA A 194 -11.14 -3.38 -15.16
N LEU A 195 -10.89 -2.08 -15.31
CA LEU A 195 -11.09 -1.09 -14.25
C LEU A 195 -12.57 -1.01 -13.85
N LEU A 196 -13.47 -0.87 -14.82
CA LEU A 196 -14.91 -0.81 -14.55
C LEU A 196 -15.42 -2.11 -13.93
N ASP A 197 -14.98 -3.27 -14.43
CA ASP A 197 -15.36 -4.58 -13.89
C ASP A 197 -14.94 -4.74 -12.42
N VAL A 198 -13.71 -4.33 -12.06
CA VAL A 198 -13.25 -4.34 -10.67
C VAL A 198 -14.16 -3.49 -9.79
N TYR A 199 -14.46 -2.26 -10.19
CA TYR A 199 -15.30 -1.37 -9.38
C TYR A 199 -16.77 -1.78 -9.36
N ASN A 200 -17.28 -2.40 -10.43
CA ASN A 200 -18.63 -2.96 -10.47
C ASN A 200 -18.76 -4.17 -9.54
N ASP A 201 -17.75 -5.03 -9.47
CA ASP A 201 -17.73 -6.14 -8.52
C ASP A 201 -17.68 -5.65 -7.08
N ILE A 202 -16.85 -4.63 -6.82
CA ILE A 202 -16.79 -3.97 -5.51
C ILE A 202 -18.14 -3.35 -5.14
N GLU A 203 -18.80 -2.70 -6.10
CA GLU A 203 -20.11 -2.06 -5.92
C GLU A 203 -21.20 -3.06 -5.50
N LYS A 204 -21.24 -4.25 -6.14
CA LYS A 204 -22.14 -5.35 -5.73
C LYS A 204 -21.95 -5.72 -4.26
N TYR A 205 -20.69 -5.88 -3.82
CA TYR A 205 -20.40 -6.17 -2.42
C TYR A 205 -20.81 -5.04 -1.46
N MET A 206 -20.67 -3.78 -1.88
CA MET A 206 -21.09 -2.63 -1.07
C MET A 206 -22.60 -2.49 -0.94
N ILE A 207 -23.37 -2.94 -1.93
CA ILE A 207 -24.83 -2.98 -1.87
C ILE A 207 -25.26 -3.95 -0.77
N ASP A 208 -24.71 -5.16 -0.77
CA ASP A 208 -25.02 -6.20 0.23
C ASP A 208 -24.70 -5.74 1.66
N GLU A 209 -23.69 -4.89 1.82
CA GLU A 209 -23.25 -4.33 3.10
C GLU A 209 -23.93 -3.00 3.47
N GLY A 210 -24.82 -2.46 2.63
CA GLY A 210 -25.48 -1.16 2.85
C GLY A 210 -24.53 0.05 2.83
N LYS A 211 -23.38 -0.09 2.16
CA LYS A 211 -22.24 0.86 2.17
C LYS A 211 -21.97 1.51 0.81
N LEU A 212 -22.96 1.49 -0.10
CA LEU A 212 -22.83 1.98 -1.47
C LEU A 212 -22.30 3.42 -1.57
N TYR A 213 -22.65 4.30 -0.62
CA TYR A 213 -22.19 5.69 -0.58
C TYR A 213 -20.65 5.83 -0.62
N ARG A 214 -19.92 4.81 -0.18
CA ARG A 214 -18.45 4.77 -0.15
C ARG A 214 -17.84 4.61 -1.55
N MET A 215 -18.61 4.08 -2.51
CA MET A 215 -18.16 3.94 -3.91
C MET A 215 -17.93 5.27 -4.59
N HIS A 216 -18.68 6.32 -4.22
CA HIS A 216 -18.48 7.65 -4.78
C HIS A 216 -17.05 8.14 -4.49
N TYR A 217 -16.66 8.13 -3.21
CA TYR A 217 -15.30 8.51 -2.79
C TYR A 217 -14.24 7.63 -3.45
N ALA A 218 -14.51 6.33 -3.55
CA ALA A 218 -13.59 5.41 -4.18
C ALA A 218 -13.32 5.76 -5.66
N LYS A 219 -14.37 6.08 -6.42
CA LYS A 219 -14.25 6.46 -7.83
C LYS A 219 -13.56 7.83 -7.97
N GLU A 220 -13.86 8.80 -7.10
CA GLU A 220 -13.23 10.12 -7.15
C GLU A 220 -11.71 10.06 -6.94
N VAL A 221 -11.22 9.23 -6.01
CA VAL A 221 -9.77 9.06 -5.82
C VAL A 221 -9.07 8.57 -7.10
N VAL A 222 -9.68 7.65 -7.84
CA VAL A 222 -9.10 7.17 -9.12
C VAL A 222 -9.13 8.26 -10.18
N LYS A 223 -10.18 9.09 -10.21
CA LYS A 223 -10.27 10.23 -11.13
C LYS A 223 -9.22 11.28 -10.82
N ASP A 224 -9.00 11.59 -9.54
CA ASP A 224 -7.93 12.48 -9.10
C ASP A 224 -6.56 11.95 -9.49
N LEU A 225 -6.34 10.65 -9.27
CA LEU A 225 -5.08 9.99 -9.66
C LEU A 225 -4.82 10.08 -11.17
N ALA A 226 -5.82 9.78 -12.00
CA ALA A 226 -5.69 9.89 -13.46
C ALA A 226 -5.43 11.33 -13.92
N ARG A 227 -6.06 12.32 -13.30
CA ARG A 227 -5.79 13.75 -13.56
C ARG A 227 -4.36 14.12 -13.19
N ALA A 228 -3.87 13.66 -12.04
CA ALA A 228 -2.54 13.94 -11.55
C ALA A 228 -1.46 13.28 -12.42
N TYR A 229 -1.65 12.01 -12.83
CA TYR A 229 -0.77 11.35 -13.79
C TYR A 229 -0.73 12.06 -15.14
N LEU A 230 -1.85 12.61 -15.63
CA LEU A 230 -1.84 13.40 -16.86
C LEU A 230 -0.95 14.65 -16.73
N ILE A 231 -0.94 15.28 -15.56
CA ILE A 231 -0.09 16.46 -15.30
C ILE A 231 1.38 16.06 -15.34
N GLU A 232 1.78 14.99 -14.64
CA GLU A 232 3.16 14.48 -14.67
C GLU A 232 3.60 14.09 -16.08
N ALA A 233 2.75 13.37 -16.82
CA ALA A 233 3.02 13.01 -18.21
C ALA A 233 3.22 14.25 -19.11
N LYS A 234 2.41 15.30 -18.92
CA LYS A 234 2.57 16.58 -19.63
C LYS A 234 3.88 17.28 -19.26
N TRP A 235 4.23 17.32 -17.97
CA TRP A 235 5.51 17.89 -17.53
C TRP A 235 6.69 17.17 -18.19
N PHE A 236 6.68 15.84 -18.19
CA PHE A 236 7.70 15.03 -18.83
C PHE A 236 7.77 15.29 -20.34
N HIS A 237 6.64 15.23 -21.04
CA HIS A 237 6.58 15.39 -22.50
C HIS A 237 7.03 16.78 -22.98
N TYR A 238 6.58 17.84 -22.31
CA TYR A 238 6.93 19.22 -22.65
C TYR A 238 8.26 19.67 -22.02
N LYS A 239 8.94 18.79 -21.28
CA LYS A 239 10.18 19.09 -20.55
C LYS A 239 10.03 20.28 -19.61
N TYR A 240 8.84 20.42 -19.03
CA TYR A 240 8.58 21.42 -18.01
C TYR A 240 9.12 20.93 -16.67
N VAL A 241 9.84 21.79 -15.98
CA VAL A 241 10.38 21.51 -14.65
C VAL A 241 9.55 22.30 -13.64
N PRO A 242 8.70 21.64 -12.84
CA PRO A 242 7.89 22.31 -11.84
C PRO A 242 8.74 22.87 -10.70
N THR A 243 8.22 23.87 -10.00
CA THR A 243 8.74 24.26 -8.69
C THR A 243 8.48 23.15 -7.66
N MET A 244 9.17 23.19 -6.53
CA MET A 244 8.95 22.21 -5.46
C MET A 244 7.50 22.24 -4.94
N GLU A 245 6.90 23.44 -4.85
CA GLU A 245 5.51 23.60 -4.40
C GLU A 245 4.54 22.96 -5.39
N GLU A 246 4.64 23.29 -6.69
CA GLU A 246 3.81 22.69 -7.75
C GLU A 246 4.00 21.17 -7.82
N TYR A 247 5.25 20.69 -7.73
CA TYR A 247 5.55 19.25 -7.74
C TYR A 247 4.89 18.54 -6.56
N MET A 248 5.01 19.07 -5.34
CA MET A 248 4.50 18.39 -4.14
C MET A 248 2.98 18.29 -4.12
N GLU A 249 2.26 19.26 -4.69
CA GLU A 249 0.79 19.18 -4.83
C GLU A 249 0.36 18.00 -5.70
N VAL A 250 1.07 17.75 -6.80
CA VAL A 250 0.79 16.62 -7.72
C VAL A 250 1.35 15.31 -7.16
N ALA A 251 2.59 15.30 -6.70
CA ALA A 251 3.32 14.14 -6.19
C ALA A 251 2.60 13.48 -5.00
N SER A 252 1.95 14.27 -4.15
CA SER A 252 1.15 13.75 -3.04
C SER A 252 0.00 12.88 -3.53
N VAL A 253 -0.62 13.24 -4.65
CA VAL A 253 -1.71 12.47 -5.27
C VAL A 253 -1.15 11.27 -6.06
N THR A 254 -0.12 11.47 -6.88
CA THR A 254 0.49 10.41 -7.72
C THR A 254 1.25 9.35 -6.92
N SER A 255 1.58 9.63 -5.66
CA SER A 255 2.04 8.62 -4.69
C SER A 255 1.03 7.48 -4.47
N ALA A 256 -0.22 7.68 -4.91
CA ALA A 256 -1.33 6.74 -4.79
C ALA A 256 -1.68 6.33 -3.34
N TYR A 257 -1.11 7.01 -2.34
CA TYR A 257 -1.37 6.74 -0.93
C TYR A 257 -2.85 7.00 -0.57
N LEU A 258 -3.54 7.87 -1.32
CA LEU A 258 -4.99 8.07 -1.16
C LEU A 258 -5.83 6.85 -1.56
N LEU A 259 -5.32 5.95 -2.42
CA LEU A 259 -5.98 4.65 -2.64
C LEU A 259 -6.00 3.82 -1.35
N ILE A 260 -5.00 3.99 -0.49
CA ILE A 260 -4.98 3.36 0.82
C ILE A 260 -6.11 3.91 1.69
N ASN A 261 -6.59 5.15 1.51
CA ASN A 261 -7.80 5.64 2.20
C ASN A 261 -9.09 4.89 1.81
N HIS A 262 -9.09 4.08 0.76
CA HIS A 262 -10.15 3.10 0.54
C HIS A 262 -10.31 2.13 1.72
N ILE A 263 -9.33 1.97 2.63
CA ILE A 263 -9.46 1.31 3.94
C ILE A 263 -10.75 1.74 4.66
N PHE A 264 -11.04 3.04 4.71
CA PHE A 264 -12.25 3.57 5.35
C PHE A 264 -13.51 3.24 4.55
N CYS A 265 -13.37 3.05 3.24
CA CYS A 265 -14.48 2.63 2.39
C CYS A 265 -14.90 1.18 2.65
N TRP A 266 -14.01 0.31 3.13
CA TRP A 266 -14.30 -1.13 3.23
C TRP A 266 -14.55 -1.63 4.65
N ASN A 267 -14.10 -0.88 5.65
CA ASN A 267 -14.11 -1.35 7.05
C ASN A 267 -15.46 -1.11 7.77
N GLY A 268 -15.71 -1.89 8.82
CA GLY A 268 -16.95 -1.88 9.63
C GLY A 268 -17.31 -0.53 10.28
N GLY A 269 -18.30 -0.53 11.17
CA GLY A 269 -19.04 0.66 11.67
C GLY A 269 -18.23 1.79 12.37
N TYR A 270 -16.91 1.74 12.41
CA TYR A 270 -16.04 2.76 13.01
C TYR A 270 -15.87 4.02 12.14
N CYS A 271 -16.20 3.98 10.84
CA CYS A 271 -16.05 5.15 9.95
C CYS A 271 -16.97 6.34 10.26
N ASN A 272 -17.96 6.17 11.15
CA ASN A 272 -18.85 7.25 11.59
C ASN A 272 -18.57 7.73 13.03
N GLN A 273 -17.50 7.26 13.69
CA GLN A 273 -17.06 7.84 14.96
C GLN A 273 -16.06 8.95 14.64
N GLY A 274 -16.57 10.18 14.59
CA GLY A 274 -15.95 11.32 13.94
C GLY A 274 -14.51 11.65 14.35
N CYS A 275 -13.70 11.92 13.34
CA CYS A 275 -12.59 12.87 13.39
C CYS A 275 -12.57 13.62 12.05
N PHE A 276 -13.23 14.78 12.03
CA PHE A 276 -12.76 15.95 11.30
C PHE A 276 -12.12 16.89 12.31
#